data_AF-A0A418GA54-F1
#
_entry.id   AF-A0A418GA54-F1
#
_cell.length_a   1.000
_cell.length_b   1.000
_cell.length_c   1.000
_cell.angle_alpha   90.00
_cell.angle_beta   90.00
_cell.angle_gamma   90.00
#
_symmetry.space_group_name_H-M   'P 1'
#
loop_
_entity.id
_entity.type
_entity.pdbx_description
1 polymer ?
#
loop_
_entity_poly.entity_id
_entity_poly.type
_entity_poly.pdbx_seq_one_letter_code
_entity_poly.pdbx_strand_id
1 'polypeptide(L)' 'MGLFTTRQLLGYTEQKVKFRALFLELFFRRTVNFHTEEVMLDKITGKTPVAAYVSPVVEGKVLR' A
#
# COMPACT_ATOMS: atom_id res chain seq x y z
N MET A 1 29.65 -4.38 -7.25
CA MET A 1 28.50 -5.10 -7.83
C MET A 1 27.92 -5.98 -6.75
N GLY A 2 26.69 -5.69 -6.30
CA GLY A 2 26.13 -6.20 -5.04
C GLY A 2 25.96 -7.72 -5.00
N LEU A 3 26.16 -8.31 -3.83
CA LEU A 3 26.22 -9.76 -3.59
C LEU A 3 24.97 -10.56 -3.97
N PHE A 4 23.81 -9.91 -4.13
CA PHE A 4 22.54 -10.59 -4.45
C PHE A 4 21.70 -9.78 -5.43
N THR A 5 20.95 -10.49 -6.28
CA THR A 5 19.96 -9.89 -7.18
C THR A 5 18.63 -9.63 -6.46
N THR A 6 17.83 -8.67 -6.93
CA THR A 6 16.49 -8.38 -6.36
C THR A 6 15.57 -9.60 -6.36
N ARG A 7 15.70 -10.47 -7.36
CA ARG A 7 14.97 -11.74 -7.44
C ARG A 7 15.34 -12.71 -6.30
N GLN A 8 16.62 -12.78 -5.93
CA GLN A 8 17.08 -13.59 -4.79
C GLN A 8 16.60 -13.03 -3.46
N LEU A 9 16.56 -11.70 -3.31
CA LEU A 9 16.06 -11.04 -2.10
C LEU A 9 14.55 -11.24 -1.92
N LEU A 10 13.76 -11.13 -2.99
CA LEU A 10 12.31 -11.39 -2.96
C LEU A 10 11.98 -12.84 -2.56
N GLY A 11 12.73 -13.81 -3.09
CA GLY A 11 12.52 -15.22 -2.74
C GLY A 11 12.72 -15.53 -1.25
N TYR A 12 13.59 -14.79 -0.56
CA TYR A 12 13.79 -14.96 0.89
C TYR A 12 12.69 -14.27 1.72
N THR A 13 12.20 -13.11 1.30
CA THR A 13 11.19 -12.36 2.05
C THR A 13 9.82 -13.02 1.99
N GLU A 14 9.43 -13.58 0.84
CA GLU A 14 8.12 -14.24 0.67
C GLU A 14 7.92 -15.44 1.60
N GLN A 15 8.97 -16.20 1.92
CA GLN A 15 8.87 -17.37 2.80
C GLN A 15 8.71 -17.04 4.29
N LYS A 16 9.07 -15.82 4.73
CA LYS A 16 9.27 -15.51 6.16
C LYS A 16 8.12 -14.75 6.82
N VAL A 17 7.14 -14.25 6.08
CA VAL A 17 6.06 -13.42 6.65
C VAL A 17 4.96 -14.27 7.27
N LYS A 18 5.11 -14.56 8.57
CA LYS A 18 4.15 -15.37 9.37
C LYS A 18 3.06 -14.53 10.06
N PHE A 19 3.12 -13.20 10.00
CA PHE A 19 2.19 -12.33 10.71
C PHE A 19 0.99 -11.97 9.83
N ARG A 20 -0.22 -12.26 10.33
CA ARG A 20 -1.48 -11.83 9.71
C ARG A 20 -2.04 -10.66 10.51
N ALA A 21 -2.06 -9.48 9.90
CA ALA A 21 -2.68 -8.31 10.51
C ALA A 21 -4.21 -8.41 10.40
N LEU A 22 -4.88 -8.62 11.53
CA LEU A 22 -6.32 -8.90 11.61
C LEU A 22 -7.19 -7.87 10.84
N PHE A 23 -6.91 -6.58 10.99
CA PHE A 23 -7.67 -5.51 10.32
C PHE A 23 -7.50 -5.53 8.80
N LEU A 24 -6.29 -5.81 8.31
CA LEU A 24 -6.03 -5.90 6.86
C LEU A 24 -6.72 -7.13 6.27
N GLU A 25 -6.70 -8.26 6.98
CA GLU A 25 -7.33 -9.51 6.53
C GLU A 25 -8.87 -9.44 6.54
N LEU A 26 -9.47 -8.70 7.47
CA LEU A 26 -10.92 -8.54 7.55
C LEU A 26 -11.46 -7.50 6.56
N PHE A 27 -10.86 -6.30 6.53
CA PHE A 27 -11.44 -5.14 5.83
C PHE A 27 -10.75 -4.79 4.51
N PHE A 28 -9.48 -5.15 4.32
CA PHE A 28 -8.64 -4.73 3.18
C PHE A 28 -8.09 -5.92 2.39
N ARG A 29 -9.00 -6.77 1.91
CA ARG A 29 -8.66 -8.05 1.25
C ARG A 29 -8.12 -7.91 -0.18
N ARG A 30 -8.30 -6.74 -0.81
CA ARG A 30 -7.94 -6.52 -2.21
C ARG A 30 -6.67 -5.69 -2.31
N THR A 31 -5.78 -6.09 -3.22
CA THR A 31 -4.58 -5.35 -3.59
C THR A 31 -4.63 -4.97 -5.07
N VAL A 32 -4.22 -3.75 -5.39
CA VAL A 32 -4.13 -3.25 -6.77
C VAL A 32 -2.75 -2.62 -6.93
N ASN A 33 -2.00 -3.07 -7.92
CA ASN A 33 -0.66 -2.55 -8.19
C ASN A 33 -0.73 -1.49 -9.29
N PHE A 34 -0.28 -0.28 -8.97
CA PHE A 34 -0.21 0.83 -9.91
C PHE A 34 1.18 0.89 -10.55
N HIS A 35 1.21 1.31 -11.82
CA HIS A 35 2.45 1.50 -12.58
C HIS A 35 2.89 2.98 -12.60
N THR A 36 2.03 3.86 -12.09
CA THR A 36 2.26 5.29 -11.91
C THR A 36 2.68 5.56 -10.48
N GLU A 37 3.42 6.66 -10.25
CA GLU A 37 3.79 7.11 -8.91
C GLU A 37 2.56 7.50 -8.08
N GLU A 38 1.56 8.13 -8.73
CA GLU A 38 0.32 8.52 -8.07
C GLU A 38 -0.68 7.36 -7.96
N VAL A 39 -1.37 7.31 -6.82
CA VAL A 39 -2.44 6.34 -6.55
C VAL A 39 -3.77 6.86 -7.10
N MET A 40 -4.18 6.30 -8.23
CA MET A 40 -5.40 6.68 -8.94
C MET A 40 -6.60 5.88 -8.39
N LEU A 41 -7.35 6.50 -7.48
CA LEU A 41 -8.49 5.88 -6.78
C LEU A 41 -9.72 5.65 -7.68
N ASP A 42 -9.82 6.41 -8.76
CA ASP A 42 -10.85 6.30 -9.81
C ASP A 42 -10.78 4.96 -10.57
N LYS A 43 -9.57 4.41 -10.72
CA LYS A 43 -9.32 3.13 -11.40
C LYS A 43 -9.63 1.90 -10.55
N ILE A 44 -9.93 2.08 -9.26
CA ILE A 44 -10.28 0.96 -8.37
C ILE A 44 -11.71 0.52 -8.68
N THR A 45 -11.86 -0.70 -9.18
CA THR A 45 -13.19 -1.26 -9.50
C THR A 45 -13.95 -1.64 -8.22
N GLY A 46 -15.01 -0.90 -7.87
CA GLY A 46 -15.91 -1.23 -6.76
C GLY A 46 -16.61 -0.02 -6.11
N LYS A 47 -17.39 -0.29 -5.06
CA LYS A 47 -18.01 0.74 -4.18
C LYS A 47 -17.02 1.22 -3.11
N THR A 48 -15.85 1.70 -3.52
CA THR A 48 -14.86 2.30 -2.62
C THR A 48 -14.95 3.82 -2.67
N PRO A 49 -14.74 4.54 -1.55
CA PRO A 49 -14.72 6.00 -1.57
C PRO A 49 -13.58 6.48 -2.49
N VAL A 50 -13.95 7.11 -3.61
CA VAL A 50 -13.02 7.48 -4.70
C VAL A 50 -12.29 8.80 -4.42
N ALA A 51 -12.87 9.68 -3.60
CA ALA A 51 -12.31 10.98 -3.28
C ALA A 51 -12.01 11.09 -1.79
N ALA A 52 -10.72 11.23 -1.45
CA ALA A 52 -10.27 11.52 -0.10
C ALA A 52 -9.98 13.03 0.04
N TYR A 53 -10.38 13.62 1.15
CA TYR A 53 -9.93 14.97 1.51
C TYR A 53 -8.49 14.89 2.01
N VAL A 54 -7.59 15.64 1.37
CA VAL A 54 -6.17 15.67 1.71
C VAL A 54 -5.80 17.06 2.20
N SER A 55 -5.36 17.13 3.45
CA SER A 55 -4.89 18.37 4.09
C SER A 55 -3.46 18.19 4.60
N PRO A 56 -2.60 19.21 4.48
CA PRO A 56 -1.29 19.17 5.09
C PRO A 56 -1.40 19.25 6.62
N VAL A 57 -0.48 18.59 7.30
CA VAL A 57 -0.34 18.67 8.77
C VAL A 57 0.90 19.50 9.08
N VAL A 58 0.73 20.59 9.81
CA VAL A 58 1.82 21.47 10.28
C VAL A 58 1.72 21.53 11.79
N GLU A 59 2.82 21.21 12.49
CA GLU A 59 2.88 21.19 13.97
C GLU A 59 1.80 20.34 14.65
N GLY A 60 1.39 19.23 14.00
CA GLY A 60 0.34 18.35 14.52
C GLY A 60 -1.08 18.90 14.38
N LYS A 61 -1.26 20.07 13.75
CA LYS A 61 -2.56 20.62 13.36
C LYS A 61 -2.82 20.35 11.88
N VAL A 62 -3.99 19.80 11.59
CA VAL A 62 -4.48 19.68 10.22
C VAL A 62 -4.86 21.08 9.74
N LEU A 63 -4.20 21.56 8.69
CA LEU A 63 -4.61 22.79 8.01
C LEU A 63 -5.84 22.44 7.17
N ARG A 64 -7.01 22.82 7.68
CA ARG A 64 -8.29 22.53 7.05
C ARG A 64 -8.68 23.63 6.09
#